data_AF-A0AAD9IZ11-F1
#
_entry.id   AF-A0AAD9IZ11-F1
#
_cell.length_a   1.000
_cell.length_b   1.000
_cell.length_c   1.000
_cell.angle_alpha   90.00
_cell.angle_beta   90.00
_cell.angle_gamma   90.00
#
_symmetry.space_group_name_H-M   'P 1'
#
loop_
_entity.id
_entity.type
_entity.pdbx_description
1 polymer ?
#
loop_
_entity_poly.entity_id
_entity_poly.type
_entity_poly.pdbx_seq_one_letter_code
_entity_poly.pdbx_strand_id
1 'polypeptide(L)'
;MGKLAKPQRSRKHKKLKAVDPFYVGPRSADRKAAFANQPPKKDDEDVVPNRMREFIKMKEKAKNVQKTKSKKRRKKDVQDNPAHARMERGMTRPLKPVPIFKQQKGETDNEFMRRVHKETETVISMAKFEDKYDVNVHETELGEYNPMKRKSQQKSEGGMKKKKKLLKRKEKVKEAKEAKLQEKFENFDHLKDEVIFGEVAIAPPSLTAKPRKAKDAKTNKPGAKQLILKNMLLSKPEKPKSTAERLAGQTLKRKYLSVADRRILDVEREKAIAMYRLLKKRKKIDQE
;
A
#
# COMPACT_ATOMS: atom_id res chain seq x y z
N MET A 1 -13.46 29.40 -14.92
CA MET A 1 -12.57 28.92 -16.00
C MET A 1 -12.04 27.53 -15.68
N GLY A 2 -12.68 26.49 -16.20
CA GLY A 2 -12.32 25.08 -15.94
C GLY A 2 -11.03 24.67 -16.63
N LYS A 3 -10.20 23.84 -15.97
CA LYS A 3 -8.94 23.34 -16.52
C LYS A 3 -9.25 22.32 -17.64
N LEU A 4 -8.97 22.70 -18.89
CA LEU A 4 -9.02 21.80 -20.05
C LEU A 4 -8.05 20.62 -19.83
N ALA A 5 -8.59 19.40 -19.82
CA ALA A 5 -7.79 18.18 -19.75
C ALA A 5 -6.97 18.01 -21.04
N LYS A 6 -5.71 17.62 -20.92
CA LYS A 6 -4.85 17.34 -22.08
C LYS A 6 -5.43 16.18 -22.90
N PRO A 7 -5.53 16.30 -24.24
CA PRO A 7 -6.12 15.26 -25.08
C PRO A 7 -5.31 13.95 -24.99
N GLN A 8 -6.01 12.82 -24.88
CA GLN A 8 -5.38 11.49 -24.91
C GLN A 8 -4.77 11.24 -26.30
N ARG A 9 -3.43 11.17 -26.36
CA ARG A 9 -2.72 10.86 -27.62
C ARG A 9 -3.08 9.45 -28.10
N SER A 10 -3.69 9.35 -29.28
CA SER A 10 -4.07 8.08 -29.90
C SER A 10 -2.84 7.21 -30.20
N ARG A 11 -2.99 5.87 -30.15
CA ARG A 11 -1.91 4.90 -30.46
C ARG A 11 -1.32 5.05 -31.86
N LYS A 12 -2.02 5.72 -32.78
CA LYS A 12 -1.60 5.88 -34.18
C LYS A 12 -0.38 6.82 -34.33
N HIS A 13 -0.18 7.78 -33.42
CA HIS A 13 0.95 8.71 -33.49
C HIS A 13 2.26 8.18 -32.88
N LYS A 14 2.33 6.90 -32.49
CA LYS A 14 3.58 6.29 -31.98
C LYS A 14 4.56 5.86 -33.10
N LYS A 15 4.14 5.92 -34.36
CA LYS A 15 4.97 5.52 -35.52
C LYS A 15 5.68 6.68 -36.21
N LEU A 16 5.29 7.92 -35.93
CA LEU A 16 6.10 9.07 -36.32
C LEU A 16 7.26 9.12 -35.34
N LYS A 17 8.41 8.54 -35.75
CA LYS A 17 9.68 8.85 -35.09
C LYS A 17 9.78 10.37 -35.13
N ALA A 18 9.95 11.02 -33.98
CA ALA A 18 10.30 12.43 -33.95
C ALA A 18 11.68 12.53 -34.61
N VAL A 19 11.69 12.77 -35.92
CA VAL A 19 12.87 13.22 -36.63
C VAL A 19 12.93 14.69 -36.27
N ASP A 20 13.80 15.01 -35.32
CA ASP A 20 14.10 16.39 -34.98
C ASP A 20 14.73 17.05 -36.22
N PRO A 21 14.06 18.04 -36.86
CA PRO A 21 14.56 18.66 -38.08
C PRO A 21 15.85 19.45 -37.85
N PHE A 22 16.23 19.72 -36.60
CA PHE A 22 17.44 20.48 -36.24
C PHE A 22 18.54 19.60 -35.62
N TYR A 23 18.41 18.27 -35.65
CA TYR A 23 19.43 17.38 -35.10
C TYR A 23 20.61 17.19 -36.07
N VAL A 24 21.79 17.72 -35.70
CA VAL A 24 23.04 17.68 -36.49
C VAL A 24 24.06 16.66 -35.94
N GLY A 25 23.68 15.81 -34.99
CA GLY A 25 24.57 14.78 -34.42
C GLY A 25 24.79 13.58 -35.35
N PRO A 26 25.84 12.76 -35.14
CA PRO A 26 26.05 11.54 -35.90
C PRO A 26 24.84 10.62 -35.69
N ARG A 27 23.98 10.52 -36.70
CA ARG A 27 22.92 9.52 -36.74
C ARG A 27 23.60 8.20 -36.49
N SER A 28 23.14 7.44 -35.49
CA SER A 28 23.65 6.10 -35.22
C SER A 28 23.58 5.35 -36.54
N ALA A 29 24.71 5.24 -37.23
CA ALA A 29 24.80 4.62 -38.53
C ALA A 29 24.08 3.28 -38.40
N ASP A 30 23.23 2.98 -39.37
CA ASP A 30 22.54 1.71 -39.47
C ASP A 30 23.55 0.61 -39.16
N ARG A 31 23.49 0.05 -37.94
CA ARG A 31 24.44 -0.98 -37.51
C ARG A 31 24.42 -2.17 -38.47
N LYS A 32 23.38 -2.26 -39.31
CA LYS A 32 23.20 -3.24 -40.37
C LYS A 32 24.00 -2.95 -41.65
N ALA A 33 24.27 -1.68 -41.98
CA ALA A 33 25.04 -1.33 -43.18
C ALA A 33 26.51 -1.76 -43.06
N ALA A 34 27.08 -1.68 -41.86
CA ALA A 34 28.46 -2.11 -41.58
C ALA A 34 28.69 -3.64 -41.68
N PHE A 35 27.62 -4.45 -41.71
CA PHE A 35 27.67 -5.90 -41.86
C PHE A 35 27.11 -6.39 -43.20
N ALA A 36 26.74 -5.50 -44.11
CA ALA A 36 26.36 -5.89 -45.46
C ALA A 36 27.62 -6.24 -46.26
N ASN A 37 27.62 -7.39 -46.93
CA ASN A 37 28.70 -7.92 -47.78
C ASN A 37 30.03 -8.23 -47.08
N GLN A 38 30.03 -8.66 -45.81
CA GLN A 38 31.21 -9.33 -45.24
C GLN A 38 31.22 -10.81 -45.63
N PRO A 39 32.37 -11.38 -46.01
CA PRO A 39 32.47 -12.83 -46.23
C PRO A 39 32.14 -13.59 -44.93
N PRO A 40 31.52 -14.78 -45.01
CA PRO A 40 31.26 -15.63 -43.85
C PRO A 40 32.55 -15.86 -43.04
N LYS A 41 32.47 -15.76 -41.71
CA LYS A 41 33.66 -15.83 -40.83
C LYS A 41 34.14 -17.24 -40.53
N LYS A 42 33.41 -18.27 -40.93
CA LYS A 42 33.74 -19.69 -40.74
C LYS A 42 33.11 -20.47 -41.90
N ASP A 43 33.82 -21.49 -42.38
CA ASP A 43 33.29 -22.43 -43.37
C ASP A 43 32.00 -23.05 -42.82
N ASP A 44 30.91 -22.94 -43.59
CA ASP A 44 29.54 -23.27 -43.19
C ASP A 44 29.28 -24.79 -43.07
N GLU A 45 30.32 -25.61 -42.96
CA GLU A 45 30.22 -27.08 -43.03
C GLU A 45 29.49 -27.69 -41.82
N ASP A 46 29.40 -26.99 -40.68
CA ASP A 46 28.78 -27.51 -39.45
C ASP A 46 27.59 -26.69 -38.91
N VAL A 47 27.01 -25.78 -39.69
CA VAL A 47 25.90 -24.94 -39.20
C VAL A 47 24.58 -25.73 -39.24
N VAL A 48 24.34 -26.55 -38.22
CA VAL A 48 23.04 -27.21 -38.01
C VAL A 48 21.93 -26.15 -38.05
N PRO A 49 20.92 -26.28 -38.92
CA PRO A 49 19.84 -25.30 -39.03
C PRO A 49 19.14 -25.06 -37.69
N ASN A 50 18.71 -23.82 -37.42
CA ASN A 50 18.12 -23.44 -36.12
C ASN A 50 16.94 -24.34 -35.71
N ARG A 51 16.08 -24.72 -36.67
CA ARG A 51 14.96 -25.65 -36.43
C ARG A 51 15.43 -27.02 -35.95
N MET A 52 16.54 -27.53 -36.49
CA MET A 52 17.10 -28.81 -36.09
C MET A 52 17.76 -28.72 -34.71
N ARG A 53 18.42 -27.60 -34.38
CA ARG A 53 18.90 -27.33 -33.02
C ARG A 53 17.76 -27.29 -31.99
N GLU A 54 16.63 -26.68 -32.34
CA GLU A 54 15.44 -26.65 -31.49
C GLU A 54 14.86 -28.06 -31.30
N PHE A 55 14.79 -28.85 -32.36
CA PHE A 55 14.30 -30.23 -32.31
C PHE A 55 15.19 -31.13 -31.43
N ILE A 56 16.51 -31.02 -31.55
CA ILE A 56 17.48 -31.74 -30.70
C ILE A 56 17.27 -31.35 -29.22
N LYS A 57 17.16 -30.06 -28.91
CA LYS A 57 16.88 -29.57 -27.55
C LYS A 57 15.55 -30.08 -27.00
N MET A 58 14.51 -30.18 -27.82
CA MET A 58 13.21 -30.74 -27.41
C MET A 58 13.32 -32.24 -27.11
N LYS A 59 14.03 -32.99 -27.96
CA LYS A 59 14.26 -34.43 -27.78
C LYS A 59 15.03 -34.74 -26.50
N GLU A 60 16.07 -33.96 -26.17
CA GLU A 60 16.82 -34.11 -24.92
C GLU A 60 15.97 -33.83 -23.67
N LYS A 61 15.17 -32.75 -23.70
CA LYS A 61 14.23 -32.43 -22.61
C LYS A 61 13.19 -33.53 -22.41
N ALA A 62 12.65 -34.09 -23.49
CA ALA A 62 11.68 -35.20 -23.42
C ALA A 62 12.30 -36.47 -22.82
N LYS A 63 13.54 -36.81 -23.19
CA LYS A 63 14.27 -37.95 -22.61
C LYS A 63 14.51 -37.78 -21.10
N ASN A 64 14.85 -36.58 -20.64
CA ASN A 64 15.06 -36.31 -19.21
C ASN A 64 13.76 -36.36 -18.39
N VAL A 65 12.62 -36.00 -18.98
CA VAL A 65 11.30 -36.11 -18.34
C VAL A 65 10.84 -37.57 -18.21
N GLN A 66 11.24 -38.47 -19.12
CA GLN A 66 10.93 -39.89 -18.99
C GLN A 66 11.73 -40.56 -17.86
N LYS A 67 12.99 -40.14 -17.62
CA LYS A 67 13.83 -40.67 -16.53
C LYS A 67 13.30 -40.35 -15.13
N THR A 68 12.45 -39.33 -14.96
CA THR A 68 11.88 -38.96 -13.65
C THR A 68 10.50 -39.56 -13.36
N LYS A 69 9.89 -40.27 -14.31
CA LYS A 69 8.52 -40.84 -14.16
C LYS A 69 8.46 -42.28 -13.65
N SER A 70 9.58 -42.94 -13.32
CA SER A 70 9.59 -44.36 -12.92
C SER A 70 9.33 -44.66 -11.44
N LYS A 71 9.11 -43.66 -10.57
CA LYS A 71 8.60 -43.94 -9.21
C LYS A 71 7.08 -43.77 -9.18
N LYS A 72 6.37 -44.83 -9.58
CA LYS A 72 4.95 -45.05 -9.27
C LYS A 72 4.83 -45.12 -7.74
N ARG A 73 4.66 -43.96 -7.10
CA ARG A 73 4.42 -43.86 -5.66
C ARG A 73 3.14 -44.64 -5.38
N ARG A 74 3.26 -45.80 -4.73
CA ARG A 74 2.13 -46.48 -4.09
C ARG A 74 1.40 -45.41 -3.27
N LYS A 75 0.10 -45.21 -3.52
CA LYS A 75 -0.75 -44.38 -2.67
C LYS A 75 -0.76 -45.08 -1.30
N LYS A 76 0.13 -44.69 -0.39
CA LYS A 76 -0.07 -44.96 1.04
C LYS A 76 -1.33 -44.21 1.44
N ASP A 77 -2.17 -44.87 2.21
CA ASP A 77 -3.43 -44.31 2.69
C ASP A 77 -3.21 -42.94 3.34
N VAL A 78 -4.18 -42.08 3.08
CA VAL A 78 -4.12 -40.62 3.17
C VAL A 78 -4.00 -40.10 4.62
N GLN A 79 -4.05 -40.98 5.62
CA GLN A 79 -4.20 -40.62 7.04
C GLN A 79 -2.90 -40.57 7.85
N ASP A 80 -1.79 -41.13 7.37
CA ASP A 80 -0.61 -41.39 8.24
C ASP A 80 0.49 -40.32 8.21
N ASN A 81 0.26 -39.14 7.62
CA ASN A 81 1.30 -38.11 7.60
C ASN A 81 0.77 -36.69 7.86
N PRO A 82 0.70 -36.26 9.13
CA PRO A 82 0.20 -34.92 9.50
C PRO A 82 1.17 -33.78 9.12
N ALA A 83 2.33 -34.07 8.55
CA ALA A 83 3.39 -33.09 8.34
C ALA A 83 3.28 -32.25 7.04
N HIS A 84 2.32 -32.52 6.16
CA HIS A 84 2.26 -31.84 4.86
C HIS A 84 0.95 -31.09 4.61
N ALA A 85 1.08 -29.76 4.51
CA ALA A 85 0.09 -28.82 4.05
C ALA A 85 -0.42 -29.22 2.64
N ARG A 86 -1.51 -30.01 2.59
CA ARG A 86 -2.07 -30.52 1.34
C ARG A 86 -3.08 -29.53 0.78
N MET A 87 -2.92 -29.12 -0.47
CA MET A 87 -3.88 -28.25 -1.16
C MET A 87 -4.85 -29.11 -1.97
N GLU A 88 -6.13 -29.04 -1.66
CA GLU A 88 -7.16 -29.68 -2.48
C GLU A 88 -7.54 -28.82 -3.68
N ARG A 89 -8.04 -29.49 -4.72
CA ARG A 89 -8.40 -28.83 -5.98
C ARG A 89 -9.56 -27.85 -5.72
N GLY A 90 -9.32 -26.57 -5.99
CA GLY A 90 -10.31 -25.50 -5.75
C GLY A 90 -10.14 -24.77 -4.41
N MET A 91 -9.27 -25.25 -3.52
CA MET A 91 -8.93 -24.51 -2.29
C MET A 91 -7.94 -23.39 -2.60
N THR A 92 -8.15 -22.22 -1.99
CA THR A 92 -7.20 -21.10 -2.01
C THR A 92 -6.07 -21.28 -1.00
N ARG A 93 -6.18 -22.29 -0.13
CA ARG A 93 -5.31 -22.53 1.03
C ARG A 93 -5.01 -24.01 1.16
N PRO A 94 -3.83 -24.38 1.69
CA PRO A 94 -3.61 -25.75 2.10
C PRO A 94 -4.50 -26.08 3.33
N LEU A 95 -4.95 -27.33 3.39
CA LEU A 95 -5.58 -27.89 4.59
C LEU A 95 -4.59 -27.86 5.74
N LYS A 96 -5.10 -27.45 6.92
CA LYS A 96 -4.37 -27.59 8.17
C LYS A 96 -4.27 -29.07 8.52
N PRO A 97 -3.18 -29.51 9.15
CA PRO A 97 -3.10 -30.87 9.65
C PRO A 97 -4.17 -31.06 10.73
N VAL A 98 -5.01 -32.07 10.55
CA VAL A 98 -6.07 -32.42 11.50
C VAL A 98 -5.51 -33.50 12.44
N PRO A 99 -5.68 -33.36 13.76
CA PRO A 99 -5.36 -34.42 14.71
C PRO A 99 -6.11 -35.71 14.38
N ILE A 100 -5.44 -36.86 14.49
CA ILE A 100 -6.11 -38.15 14.31
C ILE A 100 -6.81 -38.49 15.63
N PHE A 101 -8.15 -38.41 15.63
CA PHE A 101 -8.96 -38.74 16.79
C PHE A 101 -8.98 -40.25 17.03
N LYS A 102 -8.29 -40.68 18.08
CA LYS A 102 -8.38 -42.05 18.62
C LYS A 102 -8.84 -41.96 20.07
N GLN A 103 -9.70 -42.90 20.49
CA GLN A 103 -10.13 -43.02 21.87
C GLN A 103 -8.93 -43.41 22.76
N GLN A 104 -8.80 -42.76 23.90
CA GLN A 104 -7.71 -43.02 24.84
C GLN A 104 -8.01 -44.24 25.72
N LYS A 105 -6.96 -44.84 26.31
CA LYS A 105 -7.12 -45.98 27.22
C LYS A 105 -7.88 -45.53 28.49
N GLY A 106 -9.09 -46.04 28.68
CA GLY A 106 -9.96 -45.71 29.82
C GLY A 106 -10.93 -44.54 29.58
N GLU A 107 -10.92 -43.94 28.40
CA GLU A 107 -11.90 -42.92 27.99
C GLU A 107 -13.23 -43.61 27.63
N THR A 108 -14.35 -43.17 28.21
CA THR A 108 -15.67 -43.66 27.79
C THR A 108 -16.04 -43.11 26.42
N ASP A 109 -16.94 -43.79 25.69
CA ASP A 109 -17.35 -43.34 24.34
C ASP A 109 -17.93 -41.91 24.35
N ASN A 110 -18.69 -41.58 25.40
CA ASN A 110 -19.24 -40.23 25.56
C ASN A 110 -18.15 -39.18 25.82
N GLU A 111 -17.14 -39.48 26.64
CA GLU A 111 -16.00 -38.59 26.85
C GLU A 111 -15.21 -38.36 25.57
N PHE A 112 -14.99 -39.43 24.78
CA PHE A 112 -14.37 -39.34 23.46
C PHE A 112 -15.15 -38.39 22.54
N MET A 113 -16.47 -38.57 22.43
CA MET A 113 -17.30 -37.71 21.59
C MET A 113 -17.32 -36.26 22.08
N ARG A 114 -17.31 -36.02 23.40
CA ARG A 114 -17.19 -34.67 23.97
C ARG A 114 -15.85 -34.02 23.65
N ARG A 115 -14.75 -34.78 23.70
CA ARG A 115 -13.42 -34.29 23.33
C ARG A 115 -13.34 -33.97 21.84
N VAL A 116 -13.81 -34.87 20.98
CA VAL A 116 -13.92 -34.65 19.54
C VAL A 116 -14.73 -33.38 19.27
N HIS A 117 -15.92 -33.25 19.87
CA HIS A 117 -16.77 -32.07 19.70
C HIS A 117 -16.05 -30.78 20.12
N LYS A 118 -15.37 -30.78 21.27
CA LYS A 118 -14.61 -29.61 21.76
C LYS A 118 -13.51 -29.21 20.78
N GLU A 119 -12.70 -30.16 20.30
CA GLU A 119 -11.62 -29.89 19.33
C GLU A 119 -12.18 -29.44 17.96
N THR A 120 -13.33 -29.96 17.53
CA THR A 120 -13.96 -29.48 16.30
C THR A 120 -14.46 -28.04 16.43
N GLU A 121 -15.08 -27.68 17.56
CA GLU A 121 -15.56 -26.32 17.82
C GLU A 121 -14.39 -25.32 17.90
N THR A 122 -13.26 -25.70 18.50
CA THR A 122 -12.07 -24.83 18.52
C THR A 122 -11.56 -24.59 17.09
N VAL A 123 -11.42 -25.63 16.27
CA VAL A 123 -10.96 -25.49 14.86
C VAL A 123 -11.93 -24.64 14.04
N ILE A 124 -13.24 -24.83 14.18
CA ILE A 124 -14.27 -24.03 13.50
C ILE A 124 -14.18 -22.55 13.93
N SER A 125 -14.06 -22.30 15.24
CA SER A 125 -13.95 -20.94 15.77
C SER A 125 -12.68 -20.23 15.29
N MET A 126 -11.55 -20.94 15.24
CA MET A 126 -10.28 -20.43 14.71
C MET A 126 -10.39 -20.11 13.23
N ALA A 127 -10.99 -20.99 12.41
CA ALA A 127 -11.18 -20.72 10.98
C ALA A 127 -12.05 -19.48 10.73
N LYS A 128 -13.16 -19.33 11.49
CA LYS A 128 -14.01 -18.12 11.44
C LYS A 128 -13.23 -16.87 11.83
N PHE A 129 -12.39 -16.94 12.85
CA PHE A 129 -11.54 -15.83 13.29
C PHE A 129 -10.51 -15.45 12.22
N GLU A 130 -9.81 -16.43 11.67
CA GLU A 130 -8.84 -16.25 10.61
C GLU A 130 -9.44 -15.51 9.41
N ASP A 131 -10.64 -15.90 8.98
CA ASP A 131 -11.31 -15.28 7.84
C ASP A 131 -11.86 -13.89 8.15
N LYS A 132 -12.37 -13.68 9.37
CA LYS A 132 -12.85 -12.36 9.80
C LYS A 132 -11.73 -11.32 9.86
N TYR A 133 -10.52 -11.71 10.26
CA TYR A 133 -9.40 -10.78 10.48
C TYR A 133 -8.28 -10.89 9.44
N ASP A 134 -8.41 -11.76 8.45
CA ASP A 134 -7.41 -12.04 7.42
C ASP A 134 -6.01 -12.36 8.01
N VAL A 135 -6.00 -13.21 9.04
CA VAL A 135 -4.79 -13.71 9.72
C VAL A 135 -4.66 -15.23 9.56
N ASN A 136 -3.44 -15.74 9.64
CA ASN A 136 -3.19 -17.16 9.85
C ASN A 136 -2.80 -17.32 11.32
N VAL A 137 -3.55 -18.12 12.06
CA VAL A 137 -3.32 -18.47 13.46
C VAL A 137 -2.67 -19.84 13.48
N HIS A 138 -1.41 -19.87 13.89
CA HIS A 138 -0.68 -21.10 14.19
C HIS A 138 -0.69 -21.32 15.70
N GLU A 139 -0.96 -22.55 16.12
CA GLU A 139 -0.81 -23.00 17.49
C GLU A 139 0.67 -23.34 17.69
N THR A 140 1.33 -22.62 18.60
CA THR A 140 2.73 -22.87 18.95
C THR A 140 2.79 -24.06 19.91
N GLU A 141 3.93 -24.76 19.99
CA GLU A 141 4.13 -25.93 20.89
C GLU A 141 3.80 -25.64 22.37
N LEU A 142 3.79 -24.37 22.76
CA LEU A 142 3.45 -23.88 24.11
C LEU A 142 1.97 -23.51 24.28
N GLY A 143 1.10 -23.79 23.30
CA GLY A 143 -0.33 -23.42 23.34
C GLY A 143 -0.61 -21.94 23.07
N GLU A 144 0.41 -21.16 22.71
CA GLU A 144 0.25 -19.75 22.36
C GLU A 144 -0.20 -19.59 20.90
N TYR A 145 -1.28 -18.82 20.70
CA TYR A 145 -1.80 -18.46 19.38
C TYR A 145 -1.08 -17.22 18.85
N ASN A 146 -0.26 -17.39 17.81
CA ASN A 146 0.42 -16.28 17.15
C ASN A 146 -0.30 -15.88 15.86
N PRO A 147 -1.07 -14.77 15.84
CA PRO A 147 -1.75 -14.31 14.64
C PRO A 147 -0.75 -13.62 13.70
N MET A 148 -0.35 -14.30 12.63
CA MET A 148 0.40 -13.67 11.54
C MET A 148 -0.55 -13.08 10.51
N LYS A 149 -0.37 -11.79 10.16
CA LYS A 149 -1.08 -11.19 9.02
C LYS A 149 -0.79 -12.00 7.77
N ARG A 150 -1.84 -12.34 7.03
CA ARG A 150 -1.69 -13.07 5.77
C ARG A 150 -0.85 -12.20 4.83
N LYS A 151 0.38 -12.65 4.55
CA LYS A 151 1.14 -12.11 3.42
C LYS A 151 0.33 -12.50 2.20
N SER A 152 -0.33 -11.53 1.54
CA SER A 152 -1.05 -11.81 0.30
C SER A 152 -0.09 -12.47 -0.69
N GLN A 153 -0.18 -13.79 -0.81
CA GLN A 153 0.55 -14.58 -1.80
C GLN A 153 0.03 -14.29 -3.21
N GLN A 154 -1.07 -13.53 -3.34
CA GLN A 154 -1.41 -12.77 -4.54
C GLN A 154 -0.46 -11.58 -4.77
N LYS A 155 0.84 -11.83 -4.77
CA LYS A 155 1.77 -11.04 -5.59
C LYS A 155 2.15 -11.95 -6.73
N SER A 156 1.24 -12.03 -7.70
CA SER A 156 1.63 -12.44 -9.06
C SER A 156 2.94 -11.73 -9.41
N GLU A 157 3.83 -12.38 -10.15
CA GLU A 157 5.09 -11.75 -10.58
C GLU A 157 4.86 -10.34 -11.17
N GLY A 158 3.71 -10.12 -11.82
CA GLY A 158 3.28 -8.81 -12.33
C GLY A 158 3.09 -7.74 -11.25
N GLY A 159 2.57 -8.08 -10.07
CA GLY A 159 2.43 -7.17 -8.92
C GLY A 159 3.77 -6.78 -8.31
N MET A 160 4.71 -7.73 -8.20
CA MET A 160 6.08 -7.45 -7.77
C MET A 160 6.84 -6.58 -8.77
N LYS A 161 6.70 -6.84 -10.08
CA LYS A 161 7.29 -6.01 -11.15
C LYS A 161 6.74 -4.57 -11.12
N LYS A 162 5.42 -4.39 -10.91
CA LYS A 162 4.80 -3.07 -10.75
C LYS A 162 5.33 -2.31 -9.52
N LYS A 163 5.45 -2.98 -8.36
CA LYS A 163 5.99 -2.37 -7.15
C LYS A 163 7.46 -1.96 -7.31
N LYS A 164 8.29 -2.82 -7.90
CA LYS A 164 9.70 -2.49 -8.22
C LYS A 164 9.80 -1.30 -9.17
N LYS A 165 8.95 -1.21 -10.21
CA LYS A 165 8.92 -0.07 -11.14
C LYS A 165 8.50 1.23 -10.44
N LEU A 166 7.56 1.16 -9.49
CA LEU A 166 7.14 2.33 -8.72
C LEU A 166 8.23 2.83 -7.78
N LEU A 167 8.95 1.92 -7.11
CA LEU A 167 10.08 2.25 -6.24
C LEU A 167 11.19 2.95 -7.03
N LYS A 168 11.61 2.36 -8.17
CA LYS A 168 12.59 2.99 -9.07
C LYS A 168 12.15 4.37 -9.56
N ARG A 169 10.85 4.57 -9.83
CA ARG A 169 10.34 5.89 -10.23
C ARG A 169 10.44 6.91 -9.09
N LYS A 170 10.20 6.49 -7.84
CA LYS A 170 10.31 7.38 -6.67
C LYS A 170 11.75 7.77 -6.42
N GLU A 171 12.70 6.84 -6.55
CA GLU A 171 14.14 7.10 -6.43
C GLU A 171 14.60 8.13 -7.47
N LYS A 172 14.27 7.93 -8.75
CA LYS A 172 14.59 8.90 -9.82
C LYS A 172 14.04 10.30 -9.59
N VAL A 173 12.83 10.39 -9.02
CA VAL A 173 12.22 11.70 -8.69
C VAL A 173 12.92 12.37 -7.51
N LYS A 174 13.47 11.61 -6.57
CA LYS A 174 14.28 12.16 -5.47
C LYS A 174 15.62 12.67 -6.00
N GLU A 175 16.35 11.84 -6.75
CA GLU A 175 17.62 12.23 -7.40
C GLU A 175 17.45 13.50 -8.24
N ALA A 176 16.41 13.57 -9.08
CA ALA A 176 16.18 14.75 -9.91
C ALA A 176 15.81 16.01 -9.09
N LYS A 177 15.27 15.86 -7.88
CA LYS A 177 15.03 16.99 -6.98
C LYS A 177 16.32 17.44 -6.29
N GLU A 178 17.13 16.48 -5.85
CA GLU A 178 18.43 16.73 -5.21
C GLU A 178 19.39 17.39 -6.19
N ALA A 179 19.49 16.90 -7.43
CA ALA A 179 20.30 17.51 -8.49
C ALA A 179 19.87 18.95 -8.80
N LYS A 180 18.56 19.23 -8.88
CA LYS A 180 18.05 20.60 -9.07
C LYS A 180 18.30 21.50 -7.87
N LEU A 181 18.39 20.93 -6.68
CA LEU A 181 18.71 21.68 -5.48
C LEU A 181 20.20 22.04 -5.48
N GLN A 182 21.06 21.08 -5.83
CA GLN A 182 22.50 21.29 -6.02
C GLN A 182 22.79 22.32 -7.11
N GLU A 183 22.17 22.21 -8.29
CA GLU A 183 22.32 23.18 -9.39
C GLU A 183 21.94 24.61 -8.97
N LYS A 184 20.92 24.77 -8.12
CA LYS A 184 20.53 26.07 -7.56
C LYS A 184 21.53 26.62 -6.56
N PHE A 185 22.22 25.74 -5.82
CA PHE A 185 23.25 26.15 -4.86
C PHE A 185 24.60 26.39 -5.53
N GLU A 186 24.92 25.69 -6.61
CA GLU A 186 26.18 25.81 -7.34
C GLU A 186 26.17 26.98 -8.32
N ASN A 187 25.05 27.23 -9.01
CA ASN A 187 24.92 28.34 -9.95
C ASN A 187 24.44 29.60 -9.23
N PHE A 188 25.38 30.36 -8.68
CA PHE A 188 25.15 31.70 -8.10
C PHE A 188 24.84 32.78 -9.15
N ASP A 189 24.54 32.41 -10.40
CA ASP A 189 24.23 33.37 -11.46
C ASP A 189 23.01 34.23 -11.14
N HIS A 190 22.10 33.75 -10.29
CA HIS A 190 20.95 34.50 -9.78
C HIS A 190 21.29 35.48 -8.64
N LEU A 191 22.54 35.48 -8.14
CA LEU A 191 23.05 36.36 -7.09
C LEU A 191 24.09 37.36 -7.62
N LYS A 192 24.40 37.32 -8.92
CA LYS A 192 25.25 38.29 -9.59
C LYS A 192 24.39 39.48 -9.98
N ASP A 193 24.57 40.60 -9.29
CA ASP A 193 24.04 41.89 -9.72
C ASP A 193 25.06 42.56 -10.65
N GLU A 194 24.64 42.85 -11.88
CA GLU A 194 25.44 43.63 -12.83
C GLU A 194 25.24 45.12 -12.52
N VAL A 195 26.17 45.71 -11.76
CA VAL A 195 26.13 47.13 -11.41
C VAL A 195 26.87 47.94 -12.47
N ILE A 196 26.19 48.89 -13.09
CA ILE A 196 26.79 49.81 -14.07
C ILE A 196 27.48 50.95 -13.32
N PHE A 197 28.68 51.33 -13.77
CA PHE A 197 29.47 52.38 -13.15
C PHE A 197 28.71 53.72 -13.20
N GLY A 198 28.34 54.26 -12.03
CA GLY A 198 27.56 55.51 -11.88
C GLY A 198 26.28 55.38 -11.05
N GLU A 199 25.85 54.17 -10.66
CA GLU A 199 24.77 54.00 -9.68
C GLU A 199 25.24 54.40 -8.27
N VAL A 200 24.67 55.50 -7.75
CA VAL A 200 24.81 55.89 -6.34
C VAL A 200 23.78 55.12 -5.53
N ALA A 201 24.20 54.42 -4.47
CA ALA A 201 23.33 53.66 -3.58
C ALA A 201 22.21 54.56 -3.03
N ILE A 202 21.00 54.41 -3.59
CA ILE A 202 19.79 55.07 -3.09
C ILE A 202 19.57 54.59 -1.66
N ALA A 203 19.25 55.53 -0.76
CA ALA A 203 18.96 55.25 0.64
C ALA A 203 18.03 54.02 0.75
N PRO A 204 18.28 53.11 1.73
CA PRO A 204 17.55 51.86 1.80
C PRO A 204 16.04 52.12 1.83
N PRO A 205 15.24 51.37 1.07
CA PRO A 205 13.80 51.62 0.97
C PRO A 205 13.15 51.54 2.35
N SER A 206 12.47 52.62 2.75
CA SER A 206 11.73 52.65 4.02
C SER A 206 10.41 51.90 3.84
N LEU A 207 10.24 50.82 4.63
CA LEU A 207 9.04 49.99 4.57
C LEU A 207 7.86 50.70 5.25
N THR A 208 7.15 51.54 4.49
CA THR A 208 5.92 52.24 4.95
C THR A 208 4.67 51.36 4.90
N ALA A 209 4.74 50.22 4.21
CA ALA A 209 3.62 49.30 4.01
C ALA A 209 3.44 48.32 5.19
N LYS A 210 2.19 48.17 5.66
CA LYS A 210 1.82 47.20 6.70
C LYS A 210 1.85 45.77 6.13
N PRO A 211 2.40 44.77 6.83
CA PRO A 211 2.38 43.40 6.34
C PRO A 211 0.95 42.84 6.30
N ARG A 212 0.63 42.07 5.25
CA ARG A 212 -0.71 41.63 4.81
C ARG A 212 -1.60 40.93 5.88
N LYS A 213 -1.08 40.65 7.07
CA LYS A 213 -1.79 39.97 8.17
C LYS A 213 -1.60 40.61 9.54
N ALA A 214 -0.99 41.79 9.63
CA ALA A 214 -0.91 42.51 10.89
C ALA A 214 -2.31 43.03 11.28
N LYS A 215 -2.82 42.55 12.42
CA LYS A 215 -3.94 43.22 13.12
C LYS A 215 -3.40 44.50 13.75
N ASP A 216 -4.24 45.53 13.85
CA ASP A 216 -3.88 46.91 14.19
C ASP A 216 -2.72 47.05 15.19
N ALA A 217 -1.77 47.93 14.86
CA ALA A 217 -0.53 48.17 15.62
C ALA A 217 -0.74 48.57 17.11
N LYS A 218 -1.98 48.79 17.53
CA LYS A 218 -2.33 49.11 18.92
C LYS A 218 -2.52 47.86 19.80
N THR A 219 -2.78 46.67 19.25
CA THR A 219 -3.15 45.50 20.06
C THR A 219 -2.01 44.54 20.35
N ASN A 220 -0.88 44.66 19.65
CA ASN A 220 0.27 43.76 19.80
C ASN A 220 1.57 44.53 20.03
N LYS A 221 1.55 45.56 20.87
CA LYS A 221 2.79 46.08 21.44
C LYS A 221 3.37 45.00 22.37
N PRO A 222 4.58 44.48 22.14
CA PRO A 222 5.19 43.54 23.08
C PRO A 222 5.32 44.26 24.44
N GLY A 223 4.53 43.82 25.43
CA GLY A 223 4.43 44.46 26.75
C GLY A 223 3.00 44.87 27.16
N ALA A 224 2.09 45.07 26.21
CA ALA A 224 0.68 45.34 26.50
C ALA A 224 -0.12 44.04 26.75
N LYS A 225 0.26 43.28 27.78
CA LYS A 225 -0.51 42.10 28.20
C LYS A 225 -1.75 42.58 28.95
N GLN A 226 -2.93 42.42 28.36
CA GLN A 226 -4.18 42.68 29.09
C GLN A 226 -4.31 41.63 30.22
N LEU A 227 -4.58 42.09 31.44
CA LEU A 227 -4.71 41.21 32.61
C LEU A 227 -5.82 40.17 32.36
N ILE A 228 -5.53 38.90 32.63
CA ILE A 228 -6.44 37.77 32.41
C ILE A 228 -7.80 38.01 33.06
N LEU A 229 -7.81 38.60 34.27
CA LEU A 229 -9.00 38.96 35.02
C LEU A 229 -9.89 39.98 34.30
N LYS A 230 -9.30 40.90 33.54
CA LYS A 230 -10.06 41.89 32.76
C LYS A 230 -10.90 41.20 31.68
N ASN A 231 -10.36 40.13 31.09
CA ASN A 231 -11.11 39.32 30.12
C ASN A 231 -12.20 38.47 30.77
N MET A 232 -12.01 37.99 32.02
CA MET A 232 -13.03 37.23 32.75
C MET A 232 -14.18 38.10 33.26
N LEU A 233 -13.88 39.33 33.70
CA LEU A 233 -14.86 40.28 34.20
C LEU A 233 -15.66 40.97 33.08
N LEU A 234 -15.02 41.25 31.93
CA LEU A 234 -15.69 41.85 30.78
C LEU A 234 -16.27 40.81 29.79
N SER A 235 -15.92 39.53 29.90
CA SER A 235 -16.60 38.50 29.12
C SER A 235 -18.01 38.29 29.67
N LYS A 236 -19.02 38.87 29.01
CA LYS A 236 -20.31 38.16 28.89
C LYS A 236 -20.02 36.76 28.33
N PRO A 237 -20.80 35.72 28.67
CA PRO A 237 -20.50 34.34 28.27
C PRO A 237 -20.60 34.19 26.75
N GLU A 238 -19.52 34.54 26.05
CA GLU A 238 -19.31 34.22 24.65
C GLU A 238 -18.94 32.74 24.59
N LYS A 239 -19.82 31.97 23.93
CA LYS A 239 -19.61 30.55 23.63
C LYS A 239 -18.20 30.34 23.04
N PRO A 240 -17.55 29.21 23.36
CA PRO A 240 -16.18 28.96 22.91
C PRO A 240 -16.08 29.06 21.38
N LYS A 241 -15.22 29.97 20.91
CA LYS A 241 -14.82 30.14 19.51
C LYS A 241 -13.94 28.96 19.08
N SER A 242 -14.49 27.77 19.05
CA SER A 242 -13.88 26.61 18.39
C SER A 242 -14.96 25.85 17.63
N THR A 243 -14.78 25.81 16.31
CA THR A 243 -15.73 25.39 15.28
C THR A 243 -16.81 26.42 15.00
N ALA A 244 -16.94 26.80 13.72
CA ALA A 244 -18.00 27.68 13.23
C ALA A 244 -19.34 27.27 13.86
N GLU A 245 -20.08 28.23 14.42
CA GLU A 245 -21.43 28.01 14.93
C GLU A 245 -22.25 27.40 13.80
N ARG A 246 -22.47 26.09 13.87
CA ARG A 246 -23.29 25.39 12.88
C ARG A 246 -24.72 25.79 13.18
N LEU A 247 -25.40 26.31 12.16
CA LEU A 247 -26.84 26.53 12.20
C LEU A 247 -27.53 25.23 12.66
N ALA A 248 -28.47 25.34 13.60
CA ALA A 248 -29.27 24.22 14.05
C ALA A 248 -29.89 23.51 12.83
N GLY A 249 -29.55 22.24 12.63
CA GLY A 249 -29.98 21.44 11.46
C GLY A 249 -28.87 21.02 10.49
N GLN A 250 -27.66 21.60 10.57
CA GLN A 250 -26.53 21.12 9.78
C GLN A 250 -25.84 19.91 10.43
N THR A 251 -26.37 18.71 10.19
CA THR A 251 -25.66 17.48 10.55
C THR A 251 -24.57 17.17 9.52
N LEU A 252 -23.31 17.18 9.94
CA LEU A 252 -22.24 16.63 9.11
C LEU A 252 -22.46 15.12 9.01
N LYS A 253 -22.67 14.61 7.79
CA LYS A 253 -22.78 13.17 7.55
C LYS A 253 -21.54 12.49 8.14
N ARG A 254 -21.73 11.37 8.85
CA ARG A 254 -20.67 10.61 9.55
C ARG A 254 -19.40 10.39 8.72
N LYS A 255 -19.53 10.25 7.39
CA LYS A 255 -18.40 10.10 6.44
C LYS A 255 -17.44 11.29 6.38
N TYR A 256 -17.87 12.49 6.78
CA TYR A 256 -17.08 13.72 6.76
C TYR A 256 -16.42 14.05 8.11
N LEU A 257 -16.61 13.20 9.13
CA LEU A 257 -15.96 13.36 10.43
C LEU A 257 -14.55 12.74 10.44
N SER A 258 -13.69 13.26 11.32
CA SER A 258 -12.39 12.65 11.60
C SER A 258 -12.57 11.20 12.05
N VAL A 259 -11.52 10.39 11.86
CA VAL A 259 -11.53 8.99 12.33
C VAL A 259 -11.65 8.93 13.87
N ALA A 260 -11.02 9.87 14.57
CA ALA A 260 -11.11 9.97 16.04
C ALA A 260 -12.54 10.28 16.47
N ASP A 261 -13.14 11.33 15.92
CA ASP A 261 -14.52 11.74 16.24
C ASP A 261 -15.55 10.65 15.92
N ARG A 262 -15.36 9.92 14.82
CA ARG A 262 -16.21 8.76 14.49
C ARG A 262 -16.16 7.69 15.57
N ARG A 263 -14.97 7.38 16.10
CA ARG A 263 -14.81 6.39 17.16
C ARG A 263 -15.48 6.84 18.46
N ILE A 264 -15.33 8.11 18.81
CA ILE A 264 -15.97 8.69 20.02
C ILE A 264 -17.50 8.55 19.90
N LEU A 265 -18.08 8.95 18.77
CA LEU A 265 -19.52 8.83 18.53
C LEU A 265 -20.01 7.39 18.50
N ASP A 266 -19.23 6.46 17.95
CA ASP A 266 -19.59 5.03 17.93
C ASP A 266 -19.62 4.46 19.36
N VAL A 267 -18.62 4.80 20.19
CA VAL A 267 -18.58 4.41 21.62
C VAL A 267 -19.75 4.99 22.40
N GLU A 268 -20.07 6.27 22.20
CA GLU A 268 -21.22 6.91 22.84
C GLU A 268 -22.55 6.26 22.41
N ARG A 269 -22.69 5.94 21.13
CA ARG A 269 -23.86 5.24 20.60
C ARG A 269 -24.03 3.86 21.23
N GLU A 270 -22.94 3.09 21.33
CA GLU A 270 -22.95 1.77 21.98
C GLU A 270 -23.37 1.85 23.45
N LYS A 271 -22.82 2.83 24.19
CA LYS A 271 -23.23 3.11 25.58
C LYS A 271 -24.71 3.44 25.69
N ALA A 272 -25.23 4.31 24.83
CA ALA A 272 -26.64 4.69 24.83
C ALA A 272 -27.57 3.49 24.54
N ILE A 273 -27.20 2.65 23.57
CA ILE A 273 -27.94 1.43 23.23
C ILE A 273 -27.93 0.45 24.41
N ALA A 274 -26.78 0.24 25.05
CA ALA A 274 -26.66 -0.63 26.22
C ALA A 274 -27.57 -0.16 27.36
N MET A 275 -27.52 1.14 27.68
CA MET A 275 -28.39 1.74 28.70
C MET A 275 -29.87 1.61 28.36
N TYR A 276 -30.25 1.87 27.11
CA TYR A 276 -31.64 1.71 26.66
C TYR A 276 -32.12 0.26 26.78
N ARG A 277 -31.28 -0.72 26.42
CA ARG A 277 -31.59 -2.15 26.58
C ARG A 277 -31.79 -2.52 28.04
N LEU A 278 -30.94 -2.04 28.93
CA LEU A 278 -31.10 -2.26 30.38
C LEU A 278 -32.41 -1.67 30.90
N LEU A 279 -32.72 -0.43 30.50
CA LEU A 279 -33.95 0.24 30.90
C LEU A 279 -35.19 -0.47 30.37
N LYS A 280 -35.16 -0.96 29.13
CA LYS A 280 -36.24 -1.78 28.55
C LYS A 280 -36.39 -3.14 29.25
N LYS A 281 -35.30 -3.78 29.65
CA LYS A 281 -35.35 -5.02 30.45
C LYS A 281 -36.01 -4.76 31.81
N ARG A 282 -35.61 -3.69 32.51
CA ARG A 282 -36.24 -3.28 33.78
C ARG A 282 -37.74 -3.05 33.63
N LYS A 283 -38.14 -2.23 32.64
CA LYS A 283 -39.56 -1.99 32.35
C LYS A 283 -40.37 -3.25 32.03
N LYS A 284 -39.75 -4.30 31.48
CA LYS A 284 -40.44 -5.57 31.24
C LYS A 284 -40.62 -6.36 32.53
N ILE A 285 -39.62 -6.35 33.41
CA ILE A 285 -39.69 -6.96 34.75
C ILE A 285 -40.75 -6.25 35.60
N ASP A 286 -40.84 -4.92 35.53
CA ASP A 286 -41.83 -4.14 36.30
C ASP A 286 -43.28 -4.32 35.79
N GLN A 287 -43.48 -5.02 34.65
CA GLN A 287 -44.79 -5.28 34.03
C GLN A 287 -45.24 -6.75 34.18
N GLU A 288 -44.39 -7.61 34.72
CA GLU A 288 -44.69 -8.99 35.13
C GLU A 288 -44.93 -9.04 36.64
#